data_AF-A0A3D5NR78-F1
#
_entry.id   AF-A0A3D5NR78-F1
#
_cell.length_a   1.000
_cell.length_b   1.000
_cell.length_c   1.000
_cell.angle_alpha   90.00
_cell.angle_beta   90.00
_cell.angle_gamma   90.00
#
_symmetry.space_group_name_H-M   'P 1'
#
loop_
_entity.id
_entity.type
_entity.pdbx_description
1 polymer ?
#
loop_
_entity_poly.entity_id
_entity_poly.type
_entity_poly.pdbx_seq_one_letter_code
_entity_poly.pdbx_strand_id
1 'polypeptide(L)'
;MILGIFRKRPLNKESYLTFITEYKSIMFKIAYGYLSSEADAMEAVDEAVYLGYANMKQLKEPEYLKTWLTRILINECHKILRSRKRVIVSGEVPETRSDDTRISMSLRSAVEELP
;
A
#
# COMPACT_ATOMS: atom_id res chain seq x y z
N MET A 1 13.92 20.62 36.69
CA MET A 1 14.36 19.81 35.52
C MET A 1 13.18 18.99 35.06
N ILE A 2 13.08 18.67 33.77
CA ILE A 2 12.00 17.91 33.09
C ILE A 2 10.93 18.80 32.43
N LEU A 3 11.25 19.24 31.21
CA LEU A 3 10.42 18.90 30.05
C LEU A 3 11.35 18.92 28.84
N GLY A 4 11.97 17.77 28.59
CA GLY A 4 12.76 17.57 27.38
C GLY A 4 11.83 17.72 26.19
N ILE A 5 11.90 18.88 25.53
CA ILE A 5 11.32 19.11 24.22
C ILE A 5 11.95 18.06 23.31
N PHE A 6 11.26 16.93 23.09
CA PHE A 6 11.60 15.94 22.08
C PHE A 6 11.51 16.67 20.74
N ARG A 7 12.64 17.25 20.32
CA ARG A 7 12.79 17.86 19.01
C ARG A 7 12.69 16.73 17.99
N LYS A 8 11.46 16.41 17.56
CA LYS A 8 11.21 15.49 16.46
C LYS A 8 11.98 16.04 15.25
N ARG A 9 12.99 15.29 14.80
CA ARG A 9 13.76 15.70 13.61
C ARG A 9 12.86 15.52 12.40
N PRO A 10 12.74 16.52 11.51
CA PRO A 10 11.95 16.37 10.31
C PRO A 10 12.49 15.23 9.45
N LEU A 11 11.59 14.55 8.75
CA LEU A 11 11.95 13.51 7.80
C LEU A 11 12.84 14.10 6.70
N ASN A 12 13.99 13.48 6.45
CA ASN A 12 14.92 13.88 5.40
C ASN A 12 15.01 12.80 4.32
N LYS A 13 15.65 13.14 3.19
CA LYS A 13 15.79 12.26 2.03
C LYS A 13 16.46 10.93 2.37
N GLU A 14 17.55 10.93 3.12
CA GLU A 14 18.30 9.71 3.44
C GLU A 14 17.45 8.78 4.32
N SER A 15 16.85 9.31 5.39
CA SER A 15 15.98 8.54 6.27
C SER A 15 14.75 7.98 5.53
N TYR A 16 14.20 8.73 4.57
CA TYR A 16 13.13 8.24 3.71
C TYR A 16 13.60 7.06 2.84
N LEU A 17 14.74 7.20 2.16
CA LEU A 17 15.27 6.14 1.29
C LEU A 17 15.60 4.85 2.05
N THR A 18 16.20 4.97 3.23
CA THR A 18 16.45 3.82 4.11
C THR A 18 15.13 3.13 4.47
N PHE A 19 14.13 3.89 4.91
CA PHE A 19 12.83 3.36 5.27
C PHE A 19 12.15 2.65 4.08
N ILE A 20 12.16 3.24 2.89
CA ILE A 20 11.58 2.64 1.68
C ILE A 20 12.29 1.34 1.33
N THR A 21 13.62 1.30 1.41
CA THR A 21 14.41 0.09 1.08
C THR A 21 13.98 -1.10 1.94
N GLU A 22 13.72 -0.87 3.22
CA GLU A 22 13.25 -1.90 4.15
C GLU A 22 11.76 -2.24 3.95
N TYR A 23 10.93 -1.24 3.64
CA TYR A 23 9.47 -1.39 3.63
C TYR A 23 8.90 -1.81 2.27
N LYS A 24 9.64 -1.65 1.16
CA LYS A 24 9.16 -1.91 -0.21
C LYS A 24 8.60 -3.33 -0.39
N SER A 25 9.24 -4.35 0.19
CA SER A 25 8.75 -5.74 0.12
C SER A 25 7.39 -5.91 0.80
N ILE A 26 7.17 -5.25 1.94
CA ILE A 26 5.88 -5.29 2.64
C ILE A 26 4.82 -4.52 1.85
N MET A 27 5.17 -3.36 1.28
CA MET A 27 4.28 -2.60 0.40
C MET A 27 3.83 -3.45 -0.79
N PHE A 28 4.76 -4.16 -1.42
CA PHE A 28 4.44 -5.06 -2.53
C PHE A 28 3.45 -6.16 -2.12
N LYS A 29 3.69 -6.84 -0.99
CA LYS A 29 2.76 -7.87 -0.47
C LYS A 29 1.36 -7.30 -0.20
N ILE A 30 1.28 -6.09 0.36
CA ILE A 30 0.01 -5.40 0.59
C ILE A 30 -0.67 -5.13 -0.75
N ALA A 31 0.01 -4.46 -1.69
CA ALA A 31 -0.56 -4.12 -2.99
C ALA A 31 -1.00 -5.35 -3.79
N TYR A 32 -0.20 -6.40 -3.77
CA TYR A 32 -0.54 -7.67 -4.40
C TYR A 32 -1.81 -8.29 -3.82
N GLY A 33 -2.02 -8.19 -2.50
CA GLY A 33 -3.27 -8.60 -1.85
C GLY A 33 -4.51 -7.84 -2.32
N TYR A 34 -4.36 -6.59 -2.79
CA TYR A 34 -5.46 -5.81 -3.37
C TYR A 34 -5.66 -6.06 -4.87
N LEU A 35 -4.57 -6.29 -5.62
CA LEU A 35 -4.59 -6.18 -7.09
C LEU A 35 -4.47 -7.52 -7.82
N SER A 36 -3.93 -8.55 -7.17
CA SER A 36 -3.64 -9.88 -7.72
C SER A 36 -2.91 -9.86 -9.07
N SER A 37 -2.17 -8.79 -9.35
CA SER A 37 -1.34 -8.57 -10.54
C SER A 37 0.01 -8.07 -10.05
N GLU A 38 1.09 -8.73 -10.44
CA GLU A 38 2.46 -8.32 -10.10
C GLU A 38 2.81 -6.96 -10.70
N ALA A 39 2.44 -6.74 -11.97
CA ALA A 39 2.70 -5.50 -12.68
C ALA A 39 2.01 -4.31 -12.00
N ASP A 40 0.70 -4.41 -11.77
CA ASP A 40 -0.08 -3.34 -11.12
C ASP A 40 0.35 -3.13 -9.66
N ALA A 41 0.74 -4.21 -8.94
CA ALA A 41 1.27 -4.09 -7.59
C ALA A 41 2.59 -3.34 -7.57
N MET A 42 3.50 -3.62 -8.50
CA MET A 42 4.75 -2.87 -8.62
C MET A 42 4.50 -1.41 -8.97
N GLU A 43 3.62 -1.14 -9.93
CA GLU A 43 3.23 0.22 -10.31
C GLU A 43 2.65 1.01 -9.13
N ALA A 44 1.73 0.41 -8.37
CA ALA A 44 1.16 1.04 -7.18
C ALA A 44 2.21 1.33 -6.09
N VAL A 45 3.18 0.43 -5.91
CA VAL A 45 4.28 0.62 -4.97
C VAL A 45 5.18 1.77 -5.41
N ASP A 46 5.60 1.80 -6.67
CA ASP A 46 6.50 2.83 -7.19
C ASP A 46 5.83 4.21 -7.15
N GLU A 47 4.55 4.30 -7.53
CA GLU A 47 3.77 5.54 -7.43
C GLU A 47 3.61 5.98 -5.96
N ALA A 48 3.33 5.06 -5.03
CA ALA A 48 3.22 5.40 -3.62
C ALA A 48 4.55 5.89 -3.02
N VAL A 49 5.68 5.29 -3.42
CA VAL A 49 7.02 5.73 -3.03
C VAL A 49 7.32 7.11 -3.60
N TYR A 50 6.96 7.37 -4.85
CA TYR A 50 7.14 8.68 -5.48
C TYR A 50 6.31 9.76 -4.79
N LEU A 51 5.00 9.52 -4.62
CA LEU A 51 4.09 10.46 -3.97
C LEU A 51 4.47 10.72 -2.51
N GLY A 52 4.88 9.67 -1.79
CA GLY A 52 5.39 9.79 -0.42
C GLY A 52 6.63 10.69 -0.36
N TYR A 53 7.57 10.54 -1.30
CA TYR A 53 8.76 11.38 -1.36
C TYR A 53 8.42 12.83 -1.72
N ALA A 54 7.61 13.02 -2.77
CA ALA A 54 7.21 14.35 -3.24
C ALA A 54 6.50 15.16 -2.15
N ASN A 55 5.74 14.48 -1.29
CA ASN A 55 4.96 15.11 -0.23
C ASN A 55 5.55 14.94 1.17
N MET A 56 6.78 14.41 1.31
CA MET A 56 7.35 14.04 2.63
C MET A 56 7.43 15.22 3.62
N LYS A 57 7.53 16.45 3.12
CA LYS A 57 7.55 17.68 3.93
C LYS A 57 6.20 18.00 4.60
N GLN A 58 5.11 17.40 4.14
CA GLN A 58 3.77 17.57 4.72
C GLN A 58 3.56 16.69 5.96
N LEU A 59 4.37 15.65 6.13
CA LEU A 59 4.32 14.77 7.29
C LEU A 59 4.92 15.47 8.51
N LYS A 60 4.05 15.93 9.43
CA LYS A 60 4.45 16.65 10.65
C LYS A 60 5.17 15.76 11.68
N GLU A 61 4.82 14.49 11.69
CA GLU A 61 5.24 13.50 12.68
C GLU A 61 5.85 12.29 11.95
N PRO A 62 7.19 12.26 11.77
CA PRO A 62 7.89 11.24 11.00
C PRO A 62 7.67 9.80 11.49
N GLU A 63 7.32 9.61 12.75
CA GLU A 63 6.96 8.29 13.31
C GLU A 63 5.78 7.64 12.59
N TYR A 64 4.90 8.43 11.96
CA TYR A 64 3.75 7.92 11.21
C TYR A 64 4.07 7.68 9.72
N LEU A 65 5.34 7.76 9.31
CA LEU A 65 5.74 7.54 7.92
C LEU A 65 5.19 6.22 7.37
N LYS A 66 5.29 5.13 8.13
CA LYS A 66 4.74 3.83 7.74
C LYS A 66 3.24 3.92 7.43
N THR A 67 2.45 4.37 8.40
CA THR A 67 0.98 4.47 8.28
C THR A 67 0.57 5.41 7.14
N TRP A 68 1.25 6.55 7.03
CA TRP A 68 0.99 7.53 5.98
C TRP A 68 1.28 6.96 4.59
N LEU A 69 2.41 6.26 4.42
CA LEU A 69 2.78 5.64 3.16
C LEU A 69 1.87 4.46 2.79
N THR A 70 1.47 3.63 3.77
CA THR A 70 0.47 2.57 3.55
C THR A 70 -0.86 3.15 3.06
N ARG A 71 -1.27 4.33 3.57
CA ARG A 71 -2.49 5.01 3.11
C ARG A 71 -2.37 5.41 1.64
N ILE A 72 -1.24 6.00 1.24
CA ILE A 72 -0.97 6.37 -0.16
C ILE A 72 -1.05 5.13 -1.04
N LEU A 73 -0.39 4.03 -0.64
CA LEU A 73 -0.41 2.77 -1.37
C LEU A 73 -1.82 2.21 -1.60
N ILE A 74 -2.64 2.16 -0.54
CA ILE A 74 -4.02 1.67 -0.63
C ILE A 74 -4.84 2.57 -1.57
N ASN A 75 -4.61 3.89 -1.56
CA ASN A 75 -5.29 4.80 -2.48
C ASN A 75 -4.92 4.53 -3.94
N GLU A 76 -3.65 4.26 -4.24
CA GLU A 76 -3.21 3.88 -5.59
C GLU A 76 -3.78 2.52 -6.01
N CYS A 77 -3.82 1.54 -5.12
CA CYS A 77 -4.49 0.26 -5.39
C CYS A 77 -5.98 0.47 -5.76
N HIS A 78 -6.70 1.28 -4.97
CA HIS A 78 -8.10 1.60 -5.28
C HIS A 78 -8.27 2.38 -6.59
N LYS A 79 -7.31 3.22 -6.97
CA LYS A 79 -7.33 3.95 -8.26
C LYS A 79 -7.23 2.98 -9.44
N ILE A 80 -6.34 1.99 -9.36
CA ILE A 80 -6.20 0.93 -10.36
C ILE A 80 -7.47 0.07 -10.42
N LEU A 81 -8.03 -0.35 -9.27
CA LEU A 81 -9.29 -1.12 -9.27
C LEU A 81 -10.46 -0.34 -9.89
N ARG A 82 -10.54 0.98 -9.65
CA ARG A 82 -11.55 1.84 -10.28
C ARG A 82 -11.33 1.98 -11.79
N SER A 83 -10.09 2.05 -12.27
CA SER A 83 -9.82 2.12 -13.71
C SER A 83 -10.20 0.83 -14.41
N ARG A 84 -9.86 -0.34 -13.84
CA ARG A 84 -10.30 -1.66 -14.34
C ARG A 84 -11.82 -1.74 -14.49
N LYS A 85 -12.57 -1.31 -13.47
CA LYS A 85 -14.05 -1.31 -13.52
C LYS A 85 -14.60 -0.42 -14.64
N ARG A 86 -13.99 0.75 -14.89
CA ARG A 86 -14.41 1.64 -15.99
C ARG A 86 -14.16 1.05 -17.37
N VAL A 87 -13.04 0.35 -17.56
CA VAL A 87 -12.73 -0.34 -18.82
C VAL A 87 -13.79 -1.41 -19.12
N ILE A 88 -14.20 -2.19 -18.11
CA ILE A 88 -15.24 -3.22 -18.25
C ILE A 88 -16.62 -2.61 -18.56
N VAL A 89 -16.94 -1.43 -18.01
CA VAL A 89 -18.22 -0.76 -18.30
C VAL A 89 -18.25 -0.18 -19.73
N SER A 90 -17.09 0.15 -20.30
CA SER A 90 -16.99 0.77 -21.63
C SER A 90 -16.76 -0.23 -22.78
N GLY A 91 -16.38 -1.48 -22.49
CA GLY A 91 -16.31 -2.59 -23.45
C GLY A 91 -17.46 -3.57 -23.20
N GLU A 92 -17.93 -4.26 -24.23
CA GLU A 92 -18.99 -5.28 -24.08
C GLU A 92 -18.65 -6.29 -22.97
N VAL A 93 -19.66 -6.61 -22.16
CA VAL A 93 -19.55 -7.45 -20.96
C VAL A 93 -19.18 -8.89 -21.36
N PRO A 94 -18.01 -9.43 -20.96
CA PRO A 94 -17.84 -10.87 -20.93
C PRO A 94 -18.75 -11.39 -19.82
N GLU A 95 -19.68 -12.27 -20.17
CA GLU A 95 -20.58 -12.96 -19.25
C GLU A 95 -19.78 -13.99 -18.42
N THR A 96 -18.91 -13.51 -17.55
CA THR A 96 -18.29 -14.30 -16.49
C THR A 96 -18.37 -13.49 -15.21
N ARG A 97 -19.50 -13.66 -14.54
CA ARG A 97 -19.60 -13.49 -13.09
C ARG A 97 -18.64 -14.51 -12.47
N SER A 98 -17.36 -14.16 -12.34
CA SER A 98 -16.47 -14.86 -11.44
C SER A 98 -16.85 -14.41 -10.03
N ASP A 99 -17.66 -15.26 -9.42
CA ASP A 99 -17.94 -15.39 -8.00
C ASP A 99 -16.82 -14.81 -7.11
N ASP A 100 -17.24 -14.04 -6.11
CA ASP A 100 -16.46 -13.29 -5.11
C ASP A 100 -15.76 -14.23 -4.11
N THR A 101 -15.32 -15.41 -4.57
CA THR A 101 -14.74 -16.46 -3.72
C THR A 101 -13.70 -17.25 -4.51
N ARG A 102 -12.41 -17.05 -4.20
CA ARG A 102 -11.29 -18.03 -4.25
C ARG A 102 -9.95 -17.27 -4.30
N ILE A 103 -9.07 -17.27 -3.30
CA ILE A 103 -8.89 -18.18 -2.16
C ILE A 103 -8.49 -17.32 -0.95
N SER A 104 -9.45 -16.89 -0.15
CA SER A 104 -9.18 -16.75 1.28
C SER A 104 -9.42 -18.14 1.88
N MET A 105 -8.37 -18.96 1.97
CA MET A 105 -8.23 -19.65 3.23
C MET A 105 -8.15 -18.51 4.24
N SER A 106 -9.22 -18.30 5.01
CA SER A 106 -9.22 -17.25 6.01
C SER A 106 -7.97 -17.49 6.84
N LEU A 107 -7.14 -16.46 7.05
CA LEU A 107 -5.97 -16.57 7.93
C LEU A 107 -6.36 -17.20 9.28
N ARG A 108 -7.61 -16.99 9.70
CA ARG A 108 -8.24 -17.63 10.86
C ARG A 108 -8.30 -19.15 10.75
N SER A 109 -8.75 -19.69 9.62
CA SER A 109 -8.84 -21.13 9.37
C SER A 109 -7.46 -21.78 9.26
N ALA A 110 -6.49 -21.11 8.66
CA ALA A 110 -5.11 -21.59 8.58
C ALA A 110 -4.42 -21.68 9.96
N VAL A 111 -4.80 -20.81 10.89
CA VAL A 111 -4.30 -20.82 12.28
C VAL A 111 -4.99 -21.90 13.12
N GLU A 112 -6.27 -22.17 12.87
CA GLU A 112 -7.04 -23.22 13.55
C GLU A 112 -6.55 -24.65 13.20
N GLU A 113 -5.86 -24.83 12.07
CA GLU A 113 -5.29 -26.11 11.63
C GLU A 113 -3.82 -26.34 12.06
N LEU A 114 -3.25 -25.48 12.90
CA LEU A 114 -1.91 -25.70 13.46
C LEU A 114 -1.93 -26.81 14.54
N PRO A 115 -0.93 -27.72 14.57
CA PRO A 115 -0.82 -28.78 15.58
C PRO A 115 -0.54 -28.27 16.99
#